data_AF-A0A5R9FMQ7-F1
#
_entry.id   AF-A0A5R9FMQ7-F1
#
_cell.length_a   1.000
_cell.length_b   1.000
_cell.length_c   1.000
_cell.angle_alpha   90.00
_cell.angle_beta   90.00
_cell.angle_gamma   90.00
#
_symmetry.space_group_name_H-M   'P 1'
#
loop_
_entity.id
_entity.type
_entity.pdbx_description
1 polymer ?
#
loop_
_entity_poly.entity_id
_entity_poly.type
_entity_poly.pdbx_seq_one_letter_code
_entity_poly.pdbx_strand_id
1 'polypeptide(L)'
;MNRSRTIGSVLVATTLLLATVVLVPARADAPGGPPPAPSHSGNPASVYERVAHFYGAYIDVAHDPGSNAAAAELREFYLTRDLRTRLLDFEKRHDTDGILRAQHVPSAWKVTRGDSGMGHTYTTVRLTWGTGTEKTYTYLTVRSDLESRKISDITSEQ
;
A
#
# COMPACT_ATOMS: atom_id res chain seq x y z
N MET A 1 29.71 64.43 1.82
CA MET A 1 31.09 64.14 2.25
C MET A 1 31.75 63.25 1.20
N ASN A 2 32.87 63.71 0.66
CA ASN A 2 33.55 63.31 -0.57
C ASN A 2 33.97 61.84 -0.67
N ARG A 3 34.12 61.33 -1.90
CA ARG A 3 35.44 60.94 -2.48
C ARG A 3 35.34 60.49 -3.94
N SER A 4 36.21 61.09 -4.75
CA SER A 4 36.52 60.82 -6.16
C SER A 4 37.35 59.53 -6.35
N ARG A 5 37.33 58.90 -7.55
CA ARG A 5 38.50 58.68 -8.45
C ARG A 5 38.24 57.71 -9.64
N THR A 6 38.42 58.25 -10.84
CA THR A 6 39.16 57.77 -12.05
C THR A 6 39.28 56.27 -12.45
N ILE A 7 38.86 56.02 -13.71
CA ILE A 7 39.53 55.39 -14.88
C ILE A 7 40.19 54.01 -14.73
N GLY A 8 39.81 53.07 -15.60
CA GLY A 8 40.56 51.83 -15.87
C GLY A 8 40.05 51.02 -17.07
N SER A 9 40.58 51.35 -18.25
CA SER A 9 40.87 50.56 -19.47
C SER A 9 40.05 49.32 -19.86
N VAL A 10 39.52 49.37 -21.08
CA VAL A 10 38.91 48.27 -21.86
C VAL A 10 40.01 47.49 -22.60
N LEU A 11 39.99 46.16 -22.52
CA LEU A 11 40.74 45.26 -23.39
C LEU A 11 39.77 44.18 -23.88
N VAL A 12 39.33 44.30 -25.13
CA VAL A 12 38.48 43.32 -25.81
C VAL A 12 39.39 42.26 -26.42
N ALA A 13 39.32 41.03 -25.92
CA ALA A 13 39.92 39.85 -26.53
C ALA A 13 38.79 38.98 -27.10
N THR A 14 38.64 38.99 -28.43
CA THR A 14 37.63 38.20 -29.14
C THR A 14 38.16 36.80 -29.37
N THR A 15 37.65 35.80 -28.65
CA THR A 15 37.92 34.38 -28.91
C THR A 15 36.85 33.80 -29.84
N LEU A 16 37.27 33.35 -31.02
CA LEU A 16 36.43 32.70 -32.01
C LEU A 16 36.28 31.20 -31.65
N LEU A 17 35.10 30.78 -31.18
CA LEU A 17 34.76 29.37 -30.98
C LEU A 17 34.15 28.78 -32.27
N LEU A 18 34.77 27.74 -32.83
CA LEU A 18 34.13 26.87 -33.82
C LEU A 18 33.35 25.77 -33.10
N ALA A 19 32.03 25.71 -33.28
CA ALA A 19 31.18 24.65 -32.79
C ALA A 19 30.92 23.62 -33.91
N THR A 20 31.42 22.41 -33.75
CA THR A 20 31.06 21.25 -34.58
C THR A 20 29.71 20.69 -34.13
N VAL A 21 28.71 20.74 -35.00
CA VAL A 21 27.39 20.11 -34.76
C VAL A 21 27.44 18.67 -35.24
N VAL A 22 27.22 17.72 -34.33
CA VAL A 22 27.03 16.30 -34.66
C VAL A 22 25.52 16.05 -34.82
N LEU A 23 25.07 15.67 -36.02
CA LEU A 23 23.69 15.23 -36.22
C LEU A 23 23.52 13.81 -35.66
N VAL A 24 22.74 13.69 -34.58
CA VAL A 24 22.26 12.39 -34.08
C VAL A 24 21.03 12.01 -34.91
N PRO A 25 20.99 10.85 -35.58
CA PRO A 25 19.80 10.42 -36.30
C PRO A 25 18.68 10.17 -35.29
N ALA A 26 17.52 10.80 -35.52
CA ALA A 26 16.31 10.56 -34.74
C ALA A 26 15.88 9.09 -34.93
N ARG A 27 15.81 8.36 -33.82
CA ARG A 27 15.28 6.99 -33.81
C ARG A 27 13.76 7.11 -33.99
N ALA A 28 13.23 6.56 -35.08
CA ALA A 28 11.78 6.41 -35.23
C ALA A 28 11.31 5.32 -34.27
N ASP A 29 10.54 5.69 -33.25
CA ASP A 29 9.85 4.72 -32.39
C ASP A 29 8.83 3.96 -33.26
N ALA A 30 8.96 2.63 -33.29
CA ALA A 30 7.96 1.78 -33.90
C ALA A 30 6.60 1.97 -33.19
N PRO A 31 5.46 1.80 -33.89
CA PRO A 31 4.15 1.90 -33.27
C PRO A 31 4.08 0.98 -32.04
N GLY A 32 3.84 1.55 -30.87
CA GLY A 32 3.71 0.78 -29.63
C GLY A 32 2.61 -0.25 -29.77
N GLY A 33 2.93 -1.53 -29.54
CA GLY A 33 1.94 -2.60 -29.49
C GLY A 33 0.84 -2.32 -28.44
N PRO A 34 -0.27 -3.08 -28.46
CA PRO A 34 -1.32 -2.91 -27.47
C PRO A 34 -0.73 -2.97 -26.05
N PRO A 35 -1.24 -2.13 -25.12
CA PRO A 35 -0.73 -2.12 -23.76
C PRO A 35 -0.85 -3.53 -23.17
N PRO A 36 0.16 -3.98 -22.41
CA PRO A 36 0.11 -5.29 -21.79
C PRO A 36 -1.15 -5.40 -20.91
N ALA A 37 -1.79 -6.57 -20.95
CA ALA A 37 -2.95 -6.86 -20.11
C ALA A 37 -2.57 -6.71 -18.63
N PRO A 38 -3.53 -6.34 -17.75
CA PRO A 38 -3.28 -6.29 -16.32
C PRO A 38 -2.85 -7.67 -15.81
N SER A 39 -1.70 -7.75 -15.17
CA SER A 39 -1.18 -8.97 -14.57
C SER A 39 -0.92 -8.76 -13.07
N HIS A 40 -1.23 -9.76 -12.25
CA HIS A 40 -0.91 -9.77 -10.83
C HIS A 40 0.15 -10.82 -10.54
N SER A 41 1.21 -10.45 -9.82
CA SER A 41 2.24 -11.36 -9.33
C SER A 41 2.20 -11.41 -7.80
N GLY A 42 2.69 -12.50 -7.24
CA GLY A 42 2.75 -12.70 -5.80
C GLY A 42 3.98 -13.49 -5.39
N ASN A 43 4.33 -13.39 -4.12
CA ASN A 43 5.43 -14.01 -3.44
C ASN A 43 4.91 -14.68 -2.16
N PRO A 44 4.88 -16.03 -2.10
CA PRO A 44 4.37 -16.74 -0.93
C PRO A 44 5.18 -16.52 0.35
N ALA A 45 6.40 -15.98 0.26
CA ALA A 45 7.23 -15.62 1.41
C ALA A 45 6.96 -14.19 1.94
N SER A 46 6.28 -13.34 1.16
CA SER A 46 6.00 -11.94 1.52
C SER A 46 4.91 -11.86 2.59
N VAL A 47 5.27 -11.39 3.79
CA VAL A 47 4.33 -11.29 4.93
C VAL A 47 3.24 -10.23 4.66
N TYR A 48 3.61 -9.11 4.03
CA TYR A 48 2.67 -8.09 3.57
C TYR A 48 1.65 -8.66 2.57
N GLU A 49 2.07 -9.45 1.58
CA GLU A 49 1.13 -10.05 0.62
C GLU A 49 0.27 -11.11 1.27
N ARG A 50 0.77 -11.78 2.32
CA ARG A 50 -0.06 -12.69 3.11
C ARG A 50 -1.22 -11.98 3.81
N VAL A 51 -1.04 -10.73 4.24
CA VAL A 51 -2.15 -9.87 4.72
C VAL A 51 -3.11 -9.54 3.59
N ALA A 52 -2.61 -9.21 2.39
CA ALA A 52 -3.46 -8.95 1.22
C ALA A 52 -4.29 -10.18 0.82
N HIS A 53 -3.70 -11.37 0.80
CA HIS A 53 -4.41 -12.62 0.54
C HIS A 53 -5.48 -12.91 1.59
N PHE A 54 -5.17 -12.68 2.88
CA PHE A 54 -6.16 -12.85 3.95
C PHE A 54 -7.36 -11.92 3.77
N TYR A 55 -7.14 -10.62 3.64
CA TYR A 55 -8.26 -9.67 3.53
C TYR A 55 -9.06 -9.85 2.24
N GLY A 56 -8.41 -10.20 1.12
CA GLY A 56 -9.12 -10.56 -0.10
C GLY A 56 -10.06 -11.74 0.11
N ALA A 57 -9.51 -12.90 0.54
CA ALA A 57 -10.32 -14.10 0.75
C ALA A 57 -11.37 -13.94 1.85
N TYR A 58 -11.04 -13.23 2.94
CA TYR A 58 -11.95 -13.02 4.05
C TYR A 58 -13.14 -12.12 3.65
N ILE A 59 -12.89 -11.08 2.87
CA ILE A 59 -13.96 -10.20 2.37
C ILE A 59 -14.83 -10.92 1.34
N ASP A 60 -14.25 -11.76 0.46
CA ASP A 60 -15.01 -12.60 -0.47
C ASP A 60 -15.97 -13.53 0.28
N VAL A 61 -15.46 -14.21 1.31
CA VAL A 61 -16.27 -15.08 2.19
C VAL A 61 -17.32 -14.31 2.97
N ALA A 62 -17.00 -13.10 3.45
CA ALA A 62 -17.95 -12.28 4.20
C ALA A 62 -19.11 -11.78 3.32
N HIS A 63 -18.89 -11.57 2.02
CA HIS A 63 -19.94 -11.24 1.06
C HIS A 63 -20.84 -12.43 0.69
N ASP A 64 -20.43 -13.66 0.98
CA ASP A 64 -21.14 -14.87 0.59
C ASP A 64 -21.97 -15.47 1.75
N PRO A 65 -23.31 -15.41 1.69
CA PRO A 65 -24.17 -15.91 2.76
C PRO A 65 -23.96 -17.41 3.04
N GLY A 66 -23.76 -17.76 4.31
CA GLY A 66 -23.60 -19.15 4.75
C GLY A 66 -22.14 -19.63 4.83
N SER A 67 -21.17 -18.80 4.46
CA SER A 67 -19.75 -19.16 4.42
C SER A 67 -19.01 -19.02 5.77
N ASN A 68 -19.74 -19.12 6.89
CA ASN A 68 -19.21 -18.99 8.26
C ASN A 68 -18.08 -19.99 8.57
N ALA A 69 -18.20 -21.24 8.08
CA ALA A 69 -17.16 -22.25 8.26
C ALA A 69 -15.87 -21.86 7.53
N ALA A 70 -15.97 -21.36 6.29
CA ALA A 70 -14.82 -20.88 5.54
C ALA A 70 -14.16 -19.67 6.22
N ALA A 71 -14.95 -18.76 6.79
CA ALA A 71 -14.43 -17.63 7.56
C ALA A 71 -13.62 -18.09 8.78
N ALA A 72 -14.10 -19.12 9.48
CA ALA A 72 -13.40 -19.71 10.62
C ALA A 72 -12.06 -20.35 10.21
N GLU A 73 -12.04 -21.10 9.11
CA GLU A 73 -10.81 -21.71 8.56
C GLU A 73 -9.78 -20.65 8.13
N LEU A 74 -10.23 -19.57 7.48
CA LEU A 74 -9.35 -18.45 7.14
C LEU A 74 -8.75 -17.81 8.40
N ARG A 75 -9.57 -17.56 9.43
CA ARG A 75 -9.09 -17.03 10.71
C ARG A 75 -8.06 -17.98 11.33
N GLU A 76 -8.29 -19.29 11.31
CA GLU A 76 -7.34 -20.28 11.82
C GLU A 76 -6.00 -20.28 11.08
N PHE A 77 -6.06 -20.22 9.74
CA PHE A 77 -4.87 -20.28 8.90
C PHE A 77 -4.03 -19.00 8.98
N TYR A 78 -4.66 -17.83 8.96
CA TYR A 78 -3.96 -16.56 8.84
C TYR A 78 -3.59 -15.91 10.18
N LEU A 79 -4.37 -16.14 11.24
CA LEU A 79 -4.21 -15.43 12.51
C LEU A 79 -3.45 -16.28 13.54
N THR A 80 -2.85 -15.61 14.52
CA THR A 80 -2.36 -16.27 15.73
C THR A 80 -3.54 -16.71 16.60
N ARG A 81 -3.32 -17.73 17.44
CA ARG A 81 -4.33 -18.18 18.41
C ARG A 81 -4.76 -17.05 19.34
N ASP A 82 -3.81 -16.29 19.85
CA ASP A 82 -4.07 -15.20 20.80
C ASP A 82 -4.91 -14.08 20.18
N LEU A 83 -4.64 -13.71 18.92
CA LEU A 83 -5.48 -12.76 18.20
C LEU A 83 -6.91 -13.30 18.04
N ARG A 84 -7.08 -14.57 17.63
CA ARG A 84 -8.42 -15.17 17.51
C ARG A 84 -9.22 -15.08 18.81
N THR A 85 -8.59 -15.37 19.95
CA THR A 85 -9.24 -15.25 21.26
C THR A 85 -9.68 -13.80 21.55
N ARG A 86 -8.79 -12.82 21.33
CA ARG A 86 -9.12 -11.40 21.55
C ARG A 86 -10.23 -10.90 20.63
N LEU A 87 -10.28 -11.39 19.40
CA LEU A 87 -11.33 -11.04 18.44
C LEU A 87 -12.68 -11.60 18.88
N LEU A 88 -12.74 -12.86 19.31
CA LEU A 88 -13.99 -13.45 19.83
C LEU A 88 -14.52 -12.67 21.04
N ASP A 89 -13.63 -12.22 21.93
CA ASP A 89 -14.04 -11.42 23.08
C ASP A 89 -14.49 -10.01 22.69
N PHE A 90 -13.86 -9.41 21.68
CA PHE A 90 -14.31 -8.14 21.12
C PHE A 90 -15.68 -8.28 20.45
N GLU A 91 -15.87 -9.28 19.61
CA GLU A 91 -17.11 -9.54 18.87
C GLU A 91 -18.29 -9.70 19.82
N LYS A 92 -18.12 -10.46 20.91
CA LYS A 92 -19.14 -10.61 21.96
C LYS A 92 -19.53 -9.30 22.65
N ARG A 93 -18.61 -8.34 22.76
CA ARG A 93 -18.86 -7.06 23.43
C ARG A 93 -19.44 -5.99 22.51
N HIS A 94 -19.09 -6.03 21.24
CA HIS A 94 -19.35 -4.94 20.30
C HIS A 94 -20.33 -5.28 19.19
N ASP A 95 -20.73 -6.55 19.04
CA ASP A 95 -21.66 -7.02 17.99
C ASP A 95 -21.23 -6.55 16.58
N THR A 96 -19.92 -6.56 16.35
CA THR A 96 -19.29 -6.19 15.08
C THR A 96 -18.23 -7.22 14.75
N ASP A 97 -17.98 -7.47 13.47
CA ASP A 97 -16.87 -8.33 13.04
C ASP A 97 -15.55 -7.73 13.53
N GLY A 98 -14.75 -8.51 14.27
CA GLY A 98 -13.52 -8.04 14.87
C GLY A 98 -12.38 -7.79 13.88
N ILE A 99 -12.40 -8.44 12.72
CA ILE A 99 -11.44 -8.23 11.63
C ILE A 99 -11.77 -6.92 10.91
N LEU A 100 -13.05 -6.73 10.56
CA LEU A 100 -13.50 -5.57 9.80
C LEU A 100 -13.76 -4.33 10.65
N ARG A 101 -13.91 -4.53 11.97
CA ARG A 101 -14.32 -3.51 12.96
C ARG A 101 -15.63 -2.84 12.59
N ALA A 102 -16.55 -3.60 11.98
CA ALA A 102 -17.81 -3.11 11.44
C ALA A 102 -18.89 -4.22 11.42
N GLN A 103 -20.16 -3.82 11.30
CA GLN A 103 -21.29 -4.76 11.16
C GLN A 103 -21.49 -5.27 9.73
N HIS A 104 -20.98 -4.52 8.75
CA HIS A 104 -21.20 -4.80 7.33
C HIS A 104 -19.88 -5.12 6.64
N VAL A 105 -19.97 -5.61 5.41
CA VAL A 105 -18.81 -5.97 4.58
C VAL A 105 -18.40 -4.77 3.72
N PRO A 106 -17.10 -4.45 3.62
CA PRO A 106 -16.63 -3.33 2.81
C PRO A 106 -16.84 -3.57 1.31
N SER A 107 -17.08 -2.49 0.57
CA SER A 107 -17.23 -2.52 -0.89
C SER A 107 -15.91 -2.63 -1.63
N ALA A 108 -14.81 -2.21 -1.00
CA ALA A 108 -13.46 -2.38 -1.52
C ALA A 108 -12.44 -2.38 -0.39
N TRP A 109 -11.25 -2.90 -0.67
CA TRP A 109 -10.13 -2.89 0.25
C TRP A 109 -8.83 -2.53 -0.47
N LYS A 110 -7.86 -2.00 0.29
CA LYS A 110 -6.49 -1.76 -0.17
C LYS A 110 -5.53 -2.07 0.96
N VAL A 111 -4.49 -2.83 0.68
CA VAL A 111 -3.41 -3.13 1.62
C VAL A 111 -2.18 -2.32 1.21
N THR A 112 -1.52 -1.69 2.16
CA THR A 112 -0.29 -0.90 1.96
C THR A 112 0.76 -1.36 2.94
N ARG A 113 1.97 -1.64 2.45
CA ARG A 113 3.09 -2.08 3.29
C ARG A 113 3.51 -0.93 4.22
N GLY A 114 3.64 -1.23 5.51
CA GLY A 114 4.26 -0.34 6.48
C GLY A 114 5.67 -0.78 6.86
N ASP A 115 6.17 -0.27 7.98
CA ASP A 115 7.49 -0.58 8.47
C ASP A 115 7.60 -2.00 9.04
N SER A 116 8.82 -2.50 9.19
CA SER A 116 9.11 -3.81 9.77
C SER A 116 10.32 -3.72 10.71
N GLY A 117 10.27 -4.43 11.83
CA GLY A 117 11.30 -4.39 12.87
C GLY A 117 10.90 -5.19 14.10
N MET A 118 11.87 -5.51 14.95
CA MET A 118 11.65 -6.22 16.24
C MET A 118 10.83 -7.51 16.13
N GLY A 119 11.03 -8.28 15.05
CA GLY A 119 10.29 -9.54 14.84
C GLY A 119 8.89 -9.38 14.27
N HIS A 120 8.47 -8.16 13.92
CA HIS A 120 7.15 -7.88 13.37
C HIS A 120 7.22 -7.09 12.06
N THR A 121 6.14 -7.17 11.29
CA THR A 121 5.85 -6.26 10.18
C THR A 121 4.49 -5.63 10.38
N TYR A 122 4.37 -4.38 9.95
CA TYR A 122 3.14 -3.60 10.01
C TYR A 122 2.62 -3.38 8.60
N THR A 123 1.31 -3.38 8.47
CA THR A 123 0.62 -3.19 7.20
C THR A 123 -0.65 -2.40 7.46
N THR A 124 -0.94 -1.41 6.63
CA THR A 124 -2.19 -0.65 6.72
C THR A 124 -3.22 -1.23 5.76
N VAL A 125 -4.38 -1.60 6.27
CA VAL A 125 -5.53 -2.04 5.49
C VAL A 125 -6.58 -0.94 5.51
N ARG A 126 -6.85 -0.38 4.33
CA ARG A 126 -7.95 0.56 4.12
C ARG A 126 -9.17 -0.20 3.65
N LEU A 127 -10.22 -0.20 4.45
CA LEU A 127 -11.55 -0.68 4.09
C LEU A 127 -12.37 0.50 3.55
N THR A 128 -13.11 0.27 2.47
CA THR A 128 -13.97 1.26 1.83
C THR A 128 -15.42 0.85 2.02
N TRP A 129 -16.25 1.81 2.42
CA TRP A 129 -17.66 1.61 2.66
C TRP A 129 -18.48 2.45 1.69
N GLY A 130 -19.67 1.99 1.32
CA GLY A 130 -20.54 2.68 0.37
C GLY A 130 -20.03 2.65 -1.09
N THR A 131 -20.70 3.42 -1.95
CA THR A 131 -20.44 3.48 -3.39
C THR A 131 -20.43 4.92 -3.90
N GLY A 132 -19.86 5.16 -5.08
CA GLY A 132 -19.86 6.48 -5.69
C GLY A 132 -19.12 7.54 -4.86
N THR A 133 -19.75 8.70 -4.68
CA THR A 133 -19.22 9.87 -3.98
C THR A 133 -19.36 9.81 -2.46
N GLU A 134 -20.18 8.89 -1.93
CA GLU A 134 -20.47 8.76 -0.49
C GLU A 134 -19.54 7.75 0.20
N LYS A 135 -18.37 7.48 -0.38
CA LYS A 135 -17.42 6.52 0.18
C LYS A 135 -16.81 7.03 1.47
N THR A 136 -16.88 6.20 2.51
CA THR A 136 -16.13 6.40 3.75
C THR A 136 -15.05 5.34 3.89
N TYR A 137 -14.08 5.58 4.78
CA TYR A 137 -12.91 4.72 4.91
C TYR A 137 -12.62 4.40 6.38
N THR A 138 -12.24 3.15 6.64
CA THR A 138 -11.65 2.73 7.90
C THR A 138 -10.22 2.27 7.63
N TYR A 139 -9.29 2.69 8.47
CA TYR A 139 -7.89 2.30 8.39
C TYR A 139 -7.56 1.39 9.57
N LEU A 140 -7.02 0.21 9.24
CA LEU A 140 -6.59 -0.78 10.21
C LEU A 140 -5.08 -0.93 10.12
N THR A 141 -4.39 -0.77 11.23
CA THR A 141 -3.01 -1.23 11.38
C THR A 141 -3.02 -2.72 11.70
N VAL A 142 -2.35 -3.51 10.88
CA VAL A 142 -2.24 -4.96 10.99
C VAL A 142 -0.79 -5.31 11.32
N ARG A 143 -0.57 -5.95 12.46
CA ARG A 143 0.74 -6.47 12.87
C ARG A 143 0.82 -7.96 12.55
N SER A 144 1.90 -8.38 11.91
CA SER A 144 2.20 -9.81 11.69
C SER A 144 3.55 -10.18 12.28
N ASP A 145 3.67 -11.40 12.81
CA ASP A 145 4.92 -11.94 13.32
C ASP A 145 5.78 -12.45 12.16
N LEU A 146 7.06 -12.08 12.11
CA LEU A 146 7.93 -12.46 11.00
C LEU A 146 8.27 -13.96 10.98
N GLU A 147 8.36 -14.58 12.16
CA GLU A 147 8.65 -16.01 12.29
C GLU A 147 7.49 -16.88 11.78
N SER A 148 6.29 -16.66 12.31
CA SER A 148 5.11 -17.45 11.93
C SER A 148 4.43 -16.95 10.66
N ARG A 149 4.69 -15.69 10.26
CA ARG A 149 4.01 -14.95 9.18
C ARG A 149 2.50 -14.80 9.40
N LYS A 150 2.02 -15.03 10.62
CA LYS A 150 0.61 -14.88 10.99
C LYS A 150 0.34 -13.47 11.49
N ILE A 151 -0.89 -13.04 11.28
CA ILE A 151 -1.39 -11.77 11.82
C ILE A 151 -1.57 -11.95 13.33
N SER A 152 -0.91 -11.10 14.10
CA SER A 152 -0.91 -11.14 15.57
C SER A 152 -1.65 -9.99 16.20
N ASP A 153 -1.94 -8.91 15.45
CA ASP A 153 -2.77 -7.81 15.92
C ASP A 153 -3.49 -7.06 14.80
N ILE A 154 -4.64 -6.49 15.16
CA ILE A 154 -5.45 -5.61 14.29
C ILE A 154 -6.00 -4.48 15.16
N THR A 155 -5.64 -3.24 14.83
CA THR A 155 -6.10 -2.04 15.54
C THR A 155 -6.62 -1.01 14.55
N SER A 156 -7.75 -0.38 14.84
CA SER A 156 -8.21 0.77 14.06
C SER A 156 -7.32 1.98 14.34
N GLU A 157 -6.96 2.71 13.29
CA GLU A 157 -6.40 4.05 13.43
C GLU A 157 -7.55 4.99 13.86
N GLN A 158 -7.33 5.78 14.92
CA GLN A 158 -8.32 6.77 15.41
C GLN A 158 -8.19 8.09 14.64
#